data_AF-A0A5P1V0Q5-F1
#
_entry.id   AF-A0A5P1V0Q5-F1
#
_cell.length_a   1.000
_cell.length_b   1.000
_cell.length_c   1.000
_cell.angle_alpha   90.00
_cell.angle_beta   90.00
_cell.angle_gamma   90.00
#
_symmetry.space_group_name_H-M   'P 1'
#
loop_
_entity.id
_entity.type
_entity.pdbx_description
1 polymer ?
#
loop_
_entity_poly.entity_id
_entity_poly.type
_entity_poly.pdbx_seq_one_letter_code
_entity_poly.pdbx_strand_id
1 'polypeptide(L)'
;MKFNWIGSLPEEPKEFLLTVKNQFKLPLEEAFKLFYLTLRVKASSDSPIYKFLERTPTGIKFDEIGKREFLLTLSGYTLRELISQHIDLKLVKNLYLFLSKEIPSEFLKDVLPKHSILVSQDVLLEILTTKEKAYLPAFLKAKHILFTVKIEGACEDLLKITPFLPNFFFILDHPSTGLSLYTSFSISEFFLFSLKIERFKSIKDEVEKILERLKALFPECFGEI
;
A
#
# COMPACT_ATOMS: atom_id res chain seq x y z
N MET A 1 19.15 2.96 -15.74
CA MET A 1 18.31 2.96 -14.51
C MET A 1 18.59 1.66 -13.79
N LYS A 2 18.41 1.65 -12.46
CA LYS A 2 18.45 0.44 -11.64
C LYS A 2 17.11 0.30 -10.93
N PHE A 3 16.50 -0.87 -11.01
CA PHE A 3 15.18 -1.19 -10.49
C PHE A 3 15.36 -2.28 -9.44
N ASN A 4 15.40 -1.83 -8.19
CA ASN A 4 15.74 -2.67 -7.06
C ASN A 4 14.48 -3.01 -6.27
N TRP A 5 14.14 -4.29 -6.21
CA TRP A 5 13.18 -4.77 -5.21
C TRP A 5 13.84 -4.74 -3.83
N ILE A 6 13.42 -3.81 -2.97
CA ILE A 6 13.95 -3.66 -1.60
C ILE A 6 13.27 -4.58 -0.58
N GLY A 7 12.51 -5.57 -1.04
CA GLY A 7 11.72 -6.47 -0.21
C GLY A 7 10.33 -5.94 0.15
N SER A 8 9.64 -6.65 1.02
CA SER A 8 8.52 -6.12 1.78
C SER A 8 9.12 -5.38 2.98
N LEU A 9 8.84 -4.09 3.11
CA LEU A 9 9.15 -3.37 4.35
C LEU A 9 8.40 -4.05 5.52
N PRO A 10 8.91 -3.95 6.76
CA PRO A 10 8.29 -4.62 7.89
C PRO A 10 6.79 -4.33 7.99
N GLU A 11 5.98 -5.37 8.21
CA GLU A 11 4.53 -5.21 8.41
C GLU A 11 4.22 -4.66 9.81
N GLU A 12 5.10 -4.92 10.78
CA GLU A 12 4.95 -4.40 12.15
C GLU A 12 5.24 -2.89 12.14
N PRO A 13 4.27 -2.03 12.52
CA PRO A 13 4.41 -0.59 12.35
C PRO A 13 5.62 0.04 13.06
N LYS A 14 6.04 -0.51 14.21
CA LYS A 14 7.19 0.00 14.96
C LYS A 14 8.50 -0.34 14.27
N GLU A 15 8.67 -1.59 13.87
CA GLU A 15 9.81 -2.04 13.07
C GLU A 15 9.90 -1.30 11.74
N PHE A 16 8.76 -1.02 11.10
CA PHE A 16 8.69 -0.18 9.90
C PHE A 16 9.29 1.20 10.16
N LEU A 17 8.83 1.90 11.20
CA LEU A 17 9.33 3.23 11.56
C LEU A 17 10.83 3.23 11.83
N LEU A 18 11.34 2.21 12.53
CA LEU A 18 12.78 2.06 12.79
C LEU A 18 13.56 1.85 11.48
N THR A 19 13.04 0.99 10.59
CA THR A 19 13.66 0.67 9.31
C THR A 19 13.74 1.90 8.40
N VAL A 20 12.64 2.63 8.22
CA VAL A 20 12.63 3.81 7.33
C VAL A 20 13.47 4.96 7.88
N LYS A 21 13.53 5.15 9.21
CA LYS A 21 14.36 6.19 9.85
C LYS A 21 15.85 5.83 9.78
N ASN A 22 16.21 4.61 10.16
CA ASN A 22 17.60 4.25 10.42
C ASN A 22 18.31 3.72 9.17
N GLN A 23 17.62 2.89 8.37
CA GLN A 23 18.22 2.24 7.20
C GLN A 23 18.06 3.09 5.94
N PHE A 24 16.83 3.53 5.65
CA PHE A 24 16.53 4.24 4.39
C PHE A 24 16.59 5.77 4.52
N LYS A 25 16.60 6.30 5.76
CA LYS A 25 16.61 7.75 6.07
C LYS A 25 15.52 8.53 5.31
N LEU A 26 14.34 7.93 5.16
CA LEU A 26 13.22 8.53 4.44
C LEU A 26 12.49 9.55 5.31
N PRO A 27 12.02 10.67 4.75
CA PRO A 27 11.04 11.53 5.41
C PRO A 27 9.79 10.72 5.77
N LEU A 28 9.27 10.89 6.99
CA LEU A 28 8.16 10.07 7.47
C LEU A 28 6.89 10.19 6.63
N GLU A 29 6.55 11.42 6.23
CA GLU A 29 5.37 11.67 5.39
C GLU A 29 5.40 10.90 4.08
N GLU A 30 6.59 10.81 3.47
CA GLU A 30 6.79 10.04 2.25
C GLU A 30 6.82 8.53 2.54
N ALA A 31 7.48 8.12 3.61
CA ALA A 31 7.56 6.71 4.02
C ALA A 31 6.16 6.11 4.25
N PHE A 32 5.19 6.88 4.75
CA PHE A 32 3.81 6.39 4.94
C PHE A 32 3.11 5.97 3.64
N LYS A 33 3.59 6.37 2.46
CA LYS A 33 3.12 5.86 1.17
C LYS A 33 3.58 4.43 0.87
N LEU A 34 4.58 3.93 1.60
CA LEU A 34 5.13 2.57 1.46
C LEU A 34 4.62 1.59 2.51
N PHE A 35 4.03 2.08 3.61
CA PHE A 35 3.44 1.23 4.64
C PHE A 35 1.99 0.93 4.29
N TYR A 36 1.66 -0.35 4.09
CA TYR A 36 0.30 -0.78 3.79
C TYR A 36 -0.27 -1.69 4.86
N LEU A 37 -1.52 -1.42 5.23
CA LEU A 37 -2.33 -2.29 6.06
C LEU A 37 -3.37 -2.97 5.20
N THR A 38 -3.62 -4.25 5.46
CA THR A 38 -4.77 -4.98 4.92
C THR A 38 -5.66 -5.33 6.09
N LEU A 39 -6.93 -4.96 6.00
CA LEU A 39 -7.93 -5.21 7.02
C LEU A 39 -9.04 -6.08 6.48
N ARG A 40 -9.53 -6.99 7.31
CA ARG A 40 -10.86 -7.59 7.13
C ARG A 40 -11.87 -6.67 7.78
N VAL A 41 -12.91 -6.33 7.02
CA VAL A 41 -14.00 -5.46 7.44
C VAL A 41 -15.27 -6.30 7.44
N LYS A 42 -15.91 -6.43 8.60
CA LYS A 42 -17.22 -7.09 8.71
C LYS A 42 -18.26 -6.07 9.12
N ALA A 43 -19.30 -5.91 8.31
CA ALA A 43 -20.34 -4.93 8.55
C ALA A 43 -21.67 -5.59 8.92
N SER A 44 -22.44 -4.97 9.83
CA SER A 44 -23.79 -5.43 10.16
C SER A 44 -24.78 -5.20 8.99
N SER A 45 -24.49 -4.21 8.13
CA SER A 45 -25.24 -3.86 6.93
C SER A 45 -24.30 -3.29 5.86
N ASP A 46 -24.75 -3.25 4.61
CA ASP A 46 -23.93 -2.76 3.48
C ASP A 46 -23.89 -1.23 3.38
N SER A 47 -24.83 -0.53 4.03
CA SER A 47 -24.94 0.95 3.92
C SER A 47 -23.66 1.70 4.32
N PRO A 48 -22.95 1.37 5.41
CA PRO A 48 -21.69 2.02 5.77
C PRO A 48 -20.60 1.82 4.72
N ILE A 49 -20.64 0.69 4.01
CA ILE A 49 -19.67 0.32 2.98
C ILE A 49 -19.96 1.07 1.69
N TYR A 50 -21.22 1.12 1.24
CA TYR A 50 -21.59 1.87 0.04
C TYR A 50 -21.29 3.36 0.17
N LYS A 51 -21.65 3.98 1.31
CA LYS A 51 -21.32 5.40 1.57
C LYS A 51 -19.82 5.67 1.59
N PHE A 52 -19.02 4.67 1.97
CA PHE A 52 -17.58 4.76 1.90
C PHE A 52 -17.11 4.73 0.45
N LEU A 53 -17.50 3.73 -0.33
CA LEU A 53 -17.09 3.58 -1.72
C LEU A 53 -17.50 4.75 -2.62
N GLU A 54 -18.63 5.41 -2.33
CA GLU A 54 -19.08 6.61 -3.06
C GLU A 54 -18.15 7.81 -2.89
N ARG A 55 -17.37 7.87 -1.80
CA ARG A 55 -16.60 9.05 -1.39
C ARG A 55 -15.11 8.78 -1.22
N THR A 56 -14.66 7.54 -1.42
CA THR A 56 -13.28 7.15 -1.17
C THR A 56 -12.29 7.77 -2.15
N PRO A 57 -11.12 8.23 -1.66
CA PRO A 57 -10.02 8.63 -2.51
C PRO A 57 -9.44 7.44 -3.28
N THR A 58 -8.67 7.74 -4.33
CA THR A 58 -7.94 6.76 -5.12
C THR A 58 -6.85 6.08 -4.28
N GLY A 59 -6.40 4.89 -4.70
CA GLY A 59 -5.30 4.17 -4.04
C GLY A 59 -5.73 3.22 -2.92
N ILE A 60 -7.03 3.03 -2.70
CA ILE A 60 -7.58 1.99 -1.83
C ILE A 60 -7.89 0.76 -2.67
N LYS A 61 -7.57 -0.43 -2.14
CA LYS A 61 -8.00 -1.71 -2.70
C LYS A 61 -9.13 -2.27 -1.84
N PHE A 62 -10.25 -2.56 -2.46
CA PHE A 62 -11.45 -3.01 -1.77
C PHE A 62 -12.11 -4.16 -2.54
N ASP A 63 -12.42 -5.24 -1.82
CA ASP A 63 -12.99 -6.46 -2.39
C ASP A 63 -13.97 -7.10 -1.40
N GLU A 64 -15.13 -7.53 -1.88
CA GLU A 64 -16.04 -8.37 -1.09
C GLU A 64 -15.53 -9.82 -1.10
N ILE A 65 -15.35 -10.40 0.08
CA ILE A 65 -14.82 -11.76 0.28
C ILE A 65 -15.87 -12.72 0.83
N GLY A 66 -17.04 -12.21 1.18
CA GLY A 66 -18.18 -12.94 1.71
C GLY A 66 -19.32 -12.00 2.01
N LYS A 67 -20.47 -12.53 2.46
CA LYS A 67 -21.65 -11.71 2.76
C LYS A 67 -21.33 -10.69 3.85
N ARG A 68 -21.25 -9.41 3.48
CA ARG A 68 -20.89 -8.28 4.36
C ARG A 68 -19.49 -8.38 4.98
N GLU A 69 -18.62 -9.13 4.32
CA GLU A 69 -17.22 -9.29 4.69
C GLU A 69 -16.35 -8.82 3.54
N PHE A 70 -15.42 -7.92 3.82
CA PHE A 70 -14.63 -7.23 2.82
C PHE A 70 -13.16 -7.24 3.20
N LEU A 71 -12.28 -7.16 2.19
CA LEU A 71 -10.89 -6.79 2.36
C LEU A 71 -10.69 -5.34 1.97
N LEU A 72 -9.95 -4.62 2.81
CA LEU A 72 -9.57 -3.25 2.61
C LEU A 72 -8.05 -3.14 2.75
N THR A 73 -7.36 -2.75 1.68
CA THR A 73 -5.92 -2.45 1.73
C THR A 73 -5.67 -1.00 1.38
N LEU A 74 -4.91 -0.31 2.25
CA LEU A 74 -4.58 1.10 2.09
C LEU A 74 -3.20 1.41 2.67
N SER A 75 -2.58 2.47 2.16
CA SER A 75 -1.33 2.98 2.72
C SER A 75 -1.56 3.81 3.98
N GLY A 76 -0.53 4.00 4.80
CA GLY A 76 -0.55 4.94 5.91
C GLY A 76 -0.88 6.37 5.45
N TYR A 77 -0.38 6.77 4.27
CA TYR A 77 -0.72 8.04 3.65
C TYR A 77 -2.23 8.14 3.32
N THR A 78 -2.78 7.12 2.65
CA THR A 78 -4.21 7.07 2.30
C THR A 78 -5.10 7.04 3.54
N LEU A 79 -4.66 6.39 4.63
CA LEU A 79 -5.37 6.42 5.92
C LEU A 79 -5.47 7.85 6.46
N ARG A 80 -4.37 8.61 6.40
CA ARG A 80 -4.34 10.01 6.84
C ARG A 80 -5.27 10.89 6.01
N GLU A 81 -5.30 10.69 4.69
CA GLU A 81 -6.23 11.39 3.81
C GLU A 81 -7.70 11.06 4.13
N LEU A 82 -8.03 9.77 4.31
CA LEU A 82 -9.36 9.34 4.71
C LEU A 82 -9.82 10.01 6.00
N ILE A 83 -8.97 10.02 7.02
CA ILE A 83 -9.29 10.64 8.31
C ILE A 83 -9.45 12.16 8.13
N SER A 84 -8.60 12.81 7.36
CA SER A 84 -8.66 14.27 7.20
C SER A 84 -9.90 14.73 6.44
N GLN A 85 -10.33 13.97 5.41
CA GLN A 85 -11.37 14.40 4.48
C GLN A 85 -12.74 13.77 4.74
N HIS A 86 -12.77 12.59 5.38
CA HIS A 86 -13.96 11.74 5.43
C HIS A 86 -14.22 11.15 6.82
N ILE A 87 -13.75 11.79 7.88
CA ILE A 87 -14.00 11.34 9.27
C ILE A 87 -15.48 11.32 9.65
N ASP A 88 -16.37 11.93 8.86
CA ASP A 88 -17.80 11.86 9.07
C ASP A 88 -18.36 10.45 8.77
N LEU A 89 -17.69 9.69 7.90
CA LEU A 89 -18.08 8.35 7.50
C LEU A 89 -17.87 7.32 8.60
N LYS A 90 -18.86 6.44 8.75
CA LYS A 90 -18.91 5.43 9.80
C LYS A 90 -17.75 4.42 9.74
N LEU A 91 -17.34 3.99 8.54
CA LEU A 91 -16.19 3.12 8.37
C LEU A 91 -14.88 3.84 8.74
N VAL A 92 -14.72 5.09 8.31
CA VAL A 92 -13.51 5.90 8.60
C VAL A 92 -13.37 6.16 10.11
N LYS A 93 -14.46 6.47 10.81
CA LYS A 93 -14.48 6.59 12.28
C LYS A 93 -13.99 5.33 12.97
N ASN A 94 -14.47 4.16 12.55
CA ASN A 94 -14.05 2.88 13.11
C ASN A 94 -12.60 2.56 12.76
N LEU A 95 -12.15 2.83 11.53
CA LEU A 95 -10.75 2.68 11.12
C LEU A 95 -9.84 3.51 12.02
N TYR A 96 -10.16 4.79 12.23
CA TYR A 96 -9.40 5.65 13.13
C TYR A 96 -9.34 5.08 14.56
N LEU A 97 -10.50 4.78 15.17
CA LEU A 97 -10.57 4.34 16.57
C LEU A 97 -9.93 2.97 16.81
N PHE A 98 -9.96 2.10 15.81
CA PHE A 98 -9.30 0.80 15.85
C PHE A 98 -7.79 0.98 15.67
N LEU A 99 -7.36 1.59 14.56
CA LEU A 99 -5.94 1.72 14.23
C LEU A 99 -5.19 2.62 15.20
N SER A 100 -5.82 3.63 15.82
CA SER A 100 -5.17 4.46 16.85
C SER A 100 -4.70 3.67 18.07
N LYS A 101 -5.18 2.43 18.25
CA LYS A 101 -4.76 1.52 19.31
C LYS A 101 -3.71 0.51 18.83
N GLU A 102 -3.70 0.21 17.54
CA GLU A 102 -2.85 -0.83 16.94
C GLU A 102 -1.56 -0.28 16.33
N ILE A 103 -1.53 0.98 15.88
CA ILE A 103 -0.38 1.59 15.22
C ILE A 103 0.21 2.76 16.03
N PRO A 104 1.52 3.04 15.91
CA PRO A 104 2.16 4.19 16.54
C PRO A 104 1.50 5.52 16.18
N SER A 105 1.50 6.44 17.12
CA SER A 105 0.82 7.74 16.97
C SER A 105 1.41 8.60 15.86
N GLU A 106 2.66 8.36 15.44
CA GLU A 106 3.28 9.04 14.30
C GLU A 106 2.51 8.88 13.00
N PHE A 107 1.80 7.75 12.81
CA PHE A 107 0.97 7.53 11.61
C PHE A 107 -0.27 8.43 11.56
N LEU A 108 -0.73 8.91 12.71
CA LEU A 108 -1.97 9.69 12.85
C LEU A 108 -1.71 11.13 13.33
N LYS A 109 -0.43 11.48 13.48
CA LYS A 109 -0.03 12.82 13.87
C LYS A 109 -0.57 13.80 12.81
N ASP A 110 -1.10 14.93 13.29
CA ASP A 110 -1.63 16.02 12.45
C ASP A 110 -2.95 15.72 11.70
N VAL A 111 -3.51 14.52 11.83
CA VAL A 111 -4.85 14.18 11.27
C VAL A 111 -5.85 13.82 12.37
N LEU A 112 -5.58 14.23 13.61
CA LEU A 112 -6.45 13.92 14.74
C LEU A 112 -7.80 14.64 14.61
N PRO A 113 -8.91 13.94 14.90
CA PRO A 113 -10.24 14.55 14.89
C PRO A 113 -10.34 15.71 15.89
N LYS A 114 -11.00 16.80 15.48
CA LYS A 114 -11.24 17.98 16.35
C LYS A 114 -12.25 17.71 17.48
N HIS A 115 -13.09 16.69 17.32
CA HIS A 115 -14.14 16.32 18.25
C HIS A 115 -14.07 14.84 18.58
N SER A 116 -14.56 14.47 19.76
CA SER A 116 -14.67 13.08 20.18
C SER A 116 -15.49 12.27 19.18
N ILE A 117 -14.96 11.10 18.80
CA ILE A 117 -15.63 10.17 17.88
C ILE A 117 -16.25 9.04 18.67
N LEU A 118 -17.50 8.71 18.35
CA LEU A 118 -18.18 7.54 18.89
C LEU A 118 -17.94 6.33 18.00
N VAL A 119 -17.53 5.22 18.63
CA VAL A 119 -17.44 3.90 17.99
C VAL A 119 -18.82 3.49 17.49
N SER A 120 -18.88 2.87 16.31
CA SER A 120 -20.08 2.14 15.93
C SER A 120 -19.85 0.65 15.98
N GLN A 121 -20.75 -0.07 16.66
CA GLN A 121 -20.73 -1.53 16.75
C GLN A 121 -21.11 -2.24 15.45
N ASP A 122 -21.49 -1.49 14.41
CA ASP A 122 -21.93 -2.03 13.13
C ASP A 122 -20.78 -2.38 12.17
N VAL A 123 -19.54 -2.09 12.55
CA VAL A 123 -18.35 -2.39 11.76
C VAL A 123 -17.30 -2.99 12.68
N LEU A 124 -16.85 -4.20 12.34
CA LEU A 124 -15.74 -4.89 12.99
C LEU A 124 -14.55 -4.87 12.04
N LEU A 125 -13.36 -4.65 12.61
CA LEU A 125 -12.10 -4.50 11.90
C LEU A 125 -11.07 -5.45 12.50
N GLU A 126 -10.29 -6.08 11.64
CA GLU A 126 -9.20 -6.97 11.99
C GLU A 126 -8.04 -6.73 11.01
N ILE A 127 -6.81 -6.58 11.51
CA ILE A 127 -5.62 -6.48 10.65
C ILE A 127 -5.23 -7.88 10.21
N LEU A 128 -5.10 -8.09 8.91
CA LEU A 128 -4.60 -9.35 8.35
C LEU A 128 -3.08 -9.42 8.45
N THR A 129 -2.59 -10.49 9.07
CA THR A 129 -1.16 -10.82 9.13
C THR A 129 -0.66 -11.40 7.80
N THR A 130 0.67 -11.43 7.59
CA THR A 130 1.28 -12.13 6.45
C THR A 130 0.79 -13.57 6.32
N LYS A 131 0.68 -14.28 7.45
CA LYS A 131 0.24 -15.67 7.48
C LYS A 131 -1.19 -15.81 6.96
N GLU A 132 -2.09 -14.92 7.35
CA GLU A 132 -3.47 -14.93 6.87
C GLU A 132 -3.58 -14.54 5.40
N LYS A 133 -2.78 -13.56 4.96
CA LYS A 133 -2.69 -13.19 3.53
C LYS A 133 -2.26 -14.37 2.66
N ALA A 134 -1.41 -15.26 3.18
CA ALA A 134 -0.96 -16.46 2.47
C ALA A 134 -2.09 -17.49 2.22
N TYR A 135 -3.21 -17.40 2.94
CA TYR A 135 -4.39 -18.26 2.71
C TYR A 135 -5.46 -17.61 1.82
N LEU A 136 -5.25 -16.38 1.37
CA LEU A 136 -6.18 -15.74 0.44
C LEU A 136 -6.22 -16.46 -0.92
N PRO A 137 -7.38 -16.48 -1.60
CA PRO A 137 -7.47 -16.84 -3.01
C PRO A 137 -6.46 -16.08 -3.87
N ALA A 138 -5.98 -16.73 -4.94
CA ALA A 138 -4.94 -16.18 -5.82
C ALA A 138 -5.24 -14.76 -6.33
N PHE A 139 -6.47 -14.49 -6.76
CA PHE A 139 -6.86 -13.17 -7.26
C PHE A 139 -6.81 -12.08 -6.17
N LEU A 140 -7.11 -12.43 -4.92
CA LEU A 140 -7.00 -11.50 -3.78
C LEU A 140 -5.54 -11.30 -3.38
N LYS A 141 -4.71 -12.36 -3.37
CA LYS A 141 -3.26 -12.22 -3.17
C LYS A 141 -2.65 -11.27 -4.20
N ALA A 142 -3.00 -11.47 -5.47
CA ALA A 142 -2.48 -10.67 -6.56
C ALA A 142 -2.79 -9.17 -6.42
N LYS A 143 -3.93 -8.84 -5.80
CA LYS A 143 -4.37 -7.47 -5.56
C LYS A 143 -3.84 -6.90 -4.24
N HIS A 144 -3.87 -7.67 -3.15
CA HIS A 144 -3.65 -7.15 -1.79
C HIS A 144 -2.23 -7.35 -1.23
N ILE A 145 -1.42 -8.25 -1.79
CA ILE A 145 -0.02 -8.39 -1.38
C ILE A 145 0.80 -7.32 -2.07
N LEU A 146 1.42 -6.44 -1.28
CA LEU A 146 2.27 -5.36 -1.77
C LEU A 146 3.74 -5.59 -1.47
N PHE A 147 4.58 -5.06 -2.34
CA PHE A 147 6.02 -4.99 -2.16
C PHE A 147 6.55 -3.65 -2.64
N THR A 148 7.70 -3.26 -2.11
CA THR A 148 8.28 -1.94 -2.36
C THR A 148 9.47 -2.04 -3.29
N VAL A 149 9.58 -1.08 -4.21
CA VAL A 149 10.71 -0.97 -5.13
C VAL A 149 11.38 0.40 -5.01
N LYS A 150 12.70 0.40 -5.13
CA LYS A 150 13.53 1.58 -5.28
C LYS A 150 14.04 1.62 -6.71
N ILE A 151 13.84 2.73 -7.41
CA ILE A 151 14.29 2.94 -8.77
C ILE A 151 15.29 4.09 -8.79
N GLU A 152 16.50 3.84 -9.28
CA GLU A 152 17.59 4.80 -9.33
C GLU A 152 17.93 5.12 -10.79
N GLY A 153 18.18 6.39 -11.10
CA GLY A 153 18.52 6.77 -12.46
C GLY A 153 18.62 8.27 -12.69
N ALA A 154 18.84 8.64 -13.96
CA ALA A 154 18.73 10.02 -14.37
C ALA A 154 17.29 10.51 -14.20
N CYS A 155 17.13 11.78 -13.79
CA CYS A 155 15.82 12.38 -13.55
C CYS A 155 14.88 12.22 -14.75
N GLU A 156 15.36 12.48 -15.97
CA GLU A 156 14.58 12.35 -17.19
C GLU A 156 14.03 10.94 -17.42
N ASP A 157 14.82 9.91 -17.09
CA ASP A 157 14.40 8.53 -17.26
C ASP A 157 13.39 8.11 -16.19
N LEU A 158 13.57 8.57 -14.95
CA LEU A 158 12.62 8.32 -13.88
C LEU A 158 11.27 9.02 -14.15
N LEU A 159 11.29 10.24 -14.68
CA LEU A 159 10.05 10.96 -15.04
C LEU A 159 9.26 10.26 -16.15
N LYS A 160 9.92 9.52 -17.05
CA LYS A 160 9.20 8.77 -18.11
C LYS A 160 8.41 7.59 -17.55
N ILE A 161 8.80 7.05 -16.41
CA ILE A 161 8.15 5.87 -15.83
C ILE A 161 7.06 6.21 -14.81
N THR A 162 7.09 7.42 -14.20
CA THR A 162 6.11 7.85 -13.20
C THR A 162 4.64 7.71 -13.59
N PRO A 163 4.22 7.89 -14.87
CA PRO A 163 2.81 7.70 -15.24
C PRO A 163 2.32 6.25 -15.06
N PHE A 164 3.21 5.30 -14.84
CA PHE A 164 2.90 3.88 -14.64
C PHE A 164 3.06 3.43 -13.19
N LEU A 165 3.43 4.35 -12.28
CA LEU A 165 3.73 4.01 -10.89
C LEU A 165 2.58 4.44 -9.96
N PRO A 166 2.12 3.54 -9.07
CA PRO A 166 1.20 3.91 -7.99
C PRO A 166 1.96 4.60 -6.84
N ASN A 167 1.34 5.59 -6.18
CA ASN A 167 1.79 6.14 -4.88
C ASN A 167 3.32 6.34 -4.75
N PHE A 168 3.94 6.95 -5.76
CA PHE A 168 5.39 7.12 -5.81
C PHE A 168 5.84 8.45 -5.17
N PHE A 169 7.11 8.52 -4.81
CA PHE A 169 7.78 9.76 -4.42
C PHE A 169 9.27 9.72 -4.74
N PHE A 170 9.88 10.89 -4.78
CA PHE A 170 11.30 11.07 -5.04
C PHE A 170 12.06 11.41 -3.77
N ILE A 171 13.29 10.90 -3.69
CA ILE A 171 14.28 11.24 -2.67
C ILE A 171 15.57 11.66 -3.38
N LEU A 172 16.13 12.78 -2.92
CA LEU A 172 17.46 13.21 -3.32
C LEU A 172 18.48 12.51 -2.43
N ASP A 173 19.07 11.42 -2.94
CA ASP A 173 20.03 10.63 -2.18
C ASP A 173 21.39 11.37 -2.04
N HIS A 174 21.79 12.15 -3.06
CA HIS A 174 23.01 12.98 -3.01
C HIS A 174 22.96 14.12 -4.06
N PRO A 175 23.61 15.29 -3.82
CA PRO A 175 23.69 16.38 -4.79
C PRO A 175 24.38 16.04 -6.13
N SER A 176 25.15 14.95 -6.18
CA SER A 176 26.01 14.59 -7.32
C SER A 176 25.72 13.23 -7.95
N THR A 177 24.91 12.36 -7.32
CA THR A 177 24.81 10.94 -7.73
C THR A 177 23.41 10.45 -8.10
N GLY A 178 22.37 11.29 -8.02
CA GLY A 178 21.09 11.02 -8.68
C GLY A 178 19.87 11.04 -7.76
N LEU A 179 18.72 11.03 -8.42
CA LEU A 179 17.40 11.00 -7.83
C LEU A 179 16.99 9.53 -7.64
N SER A 180 16.40 9.20 -6.51
CA SER A 180 15.81 7.89 -6.25
C SER A 180 14.31 8.01 -6.19
N LEU A 181 13.61 7.08 -6.82
CA LEU A 181 12.17 6.97 -6.77
C LEU A 181 11.78 5.75 -5.93
N TYR A 182 10.80 5.92 -5.05
CA TYR A 182 10.21 4.82 -4.29
C TYR A 182 8.74 4.68 -4.67
N THR A 183 8.28 3.43 -4.76
CA THR A 183 6.87 3.09 -5.01
C THR A 183 6.58 1.70 -4.47
N SER A 184 5.30 1.34 -4.34
CA SER A 184 4.88 0.00 -3.94
C SER A 184 3.87 -0.55 -4.92
N PHE A 185 4.05 -1.81 -5.31
CA PHE A 185 3.16 -2.50 -6.23
C PHE A 185 2.45 -3.63 -5.52
N SER A 186 1.18 -3.85 -5.84
CA SER A 186 0.62 -5.21 -5.78
C SER A 186 1.16 -6.07 -6.91
N ILE A 187 1.08 -7.40 -6.78
CA ILE A 187 1.53 -8.34 -7.82
C ILE A 187 0.85 -8.02 -9.17
N SER A 188 -0.47 -7.80 -9.15
CA SER A 188 -1.26 -7.45 -10.33
C SER A 188 -0.85 -6.12 -10.96
N GLU A 189 -0.60 -5.07 -10.16
CA GLU A 189 -0.10 -3.79 -10.66
C GLU A 189 1.30 -3.92 -11.25
N PHE A 190 2.17 -4.72 -10.63
CA PHE A 190 3.52 -4.94 -11.16
C PHE A 190 3.49 -5.69 -12.48
N PHE A 191 2.61 -6.68 -12.63
CA PHE A 191 2.43 -7.37 -13.90
C PHE A 191 1.95 -6.42 -15.00
N LEU A 192 0.98 -5.56 -14.70
CA LEU A 192 0.55 -4.53 -15.66
C LEU A 192 1.67 -3.52 -15.96
N PHE A 193 2.46 -3.16 -14.97
CA PHE A 193 3.64 -2.32 -15.15
C PHE A 193 4.68 -2.99 -16.06
N SER A 194 4.99 -4.27 -15.86
CA SER A 194 5.98 -4.99 -16.66
C SER A 194 5.60 -5.05 -18.13
N LEU A 195 4.31 -5.21 -18.45
CA LEU A 195 3.81 -5.15 -19.83
C LEU A 195 3.96 -3.77 -20.47
N LYS A 196 3.75 -2.69 -19.70
CA LYS A 196 3.83 -1.30 -20.20
C LYS A 196 5.26 -0.80 -20.33
N ILE A 197 6.19 -1.44 -19.63
CA ILE A 197 7.58 -1.01 -19.50
C ILE A 197 8.53 -1.70 -20.48
N GLU A 198 8.05 -2.66 -21.28
CA GLU A 198 8.85 -3.35 -22.32
C GLU A 198 9.56 -2.40 -23.29
N ARG A 199 8.99 -1.20 -23.51
CA ARG A 199 9.60 -0.14 -24.32
C ARG A 199 10.85 0.49 -23.71
N PHE A 200 11.08 0.33 -22.41
CA PHE A 200 12.27 0.85 -21.70
C PHE A 200 13.32 -0.24 -21.55
N LYS A 201 14.13 -0.43 -22.60
CA LYS A 201 15.20 -1.45 -22.63
C LYS A 201 16.15 -1.39 -21.42
N SER A 202 16.31 -0.22 -20.81
CA SER A 202 17.24 0.00 -19.69
C SER A 202 16.82 -0.59 -18.35
N ILE A 203 15.57 -1.03 -18.18
CA ILE A 203 15.08 -1.68 -16.93
C ILE A 203 14.43 -3.05 -17.17
N LYS A 204 14.38 -3.49 -18.43
CA LYS A 204 13.71 -4.72 -18.83
C LYS A 204 14.21 -5.93 -18.04
N ASP A 205 15.52 -6.16 -18.04
CA ASP A 205 16.13 -7.33 -17.37
C ASP A 205 15.88 -7.36 -15.86
N GLU A 206 15.83 -6.20 -15.21
CA GLU A 206 15.57 -6.09 -13.76
C GLU A 206 14.09 -6.34 -13.44
N VAL A 207 13.20 -5.82 -14.28
CA VAL A 207 11.76 -6.08 -14.17
C VAL A 207 11.45 -7.56 -14.39
N GLU A 208 12.07 -8.20 -15.38
CA GLU A 208 11.94 -9.65 -15.63
C GLU A 208 12.43 -10.47 -14.43
N LYS A 209 13.58 -10.12 -13.84
CA LYS A 209 14.08 -10.79 -12.63
C LYS A 209 13.11 -10.72 -11.46
N ILE A 210 12.47 -9.56 -11.24
CA ILE A 210 11.48 -9.41 -10.17
C ILE A 210 10.23 -10.22 -10.51
N LEU A 211 9.78 -10.22 -11.76
CA LEU A 211 8.65 -11.02 -12.20
C LEU A 211 8.88 -12.52 -11.96
N GLU A 212 10.05 -13.05 -12.32
CA GLU A 212 10.41 -14.45 -12.06
C GLU A 212 10.45 -14.76 -10.55
N ARG A 213 10.96 -13.83 -9.74
CA ARG A 213 10.94 -13.99 -8.28
C ARG A 213 9.52 -13.98 -7.71
N LEU A 214 8.62 -13.15 -8.25
CA LEU A 214 7.21 -13.14 -7.84
C LEU A 214 6.51 -14.45 -8.25
N LYS A 215 6.78 -14.99 -9.44
CA LYS A 215 6.26 -16.30 -9.87
C LYS A 215 6.74 -17.43 -8.96
N ALA A 216 8.00 -17.38 -8.51
CA ALA A 216 8.52 -18.38 -7.58
C ALA A 216 7.88 -18.30 -6.19
N LEU A 217 7.53 -17.09 -5.72
CA LEU A 217 6.94 -16.89 -4.39
C LEU A 217 5.42 -17.06 -4.36
N PHE A 218 4.74 -16.72 -5.46
CA PHE A 218 3.28 -16.74 -5.59
C PHE A 218 2.85 -17.38 -6.92
N PRO A 219 3.23 -18.64 -7.19
CA PRO A 219 2.94 -19.30 -8.46
C PRO A 219 1.44 -19.31 -8.79
N GLU A 220 0.58 -19.44 -7.77
CA GLU A 220 -0.88 -19.44 -7.92
C GLU A 220 -1.44 -18.14 -8.50
N CYS A 221 -0.71 -17.01 -8.38
CA CYS A 221 -1.17 -15.71 -8.88
C CYS A 221 -0.97 -15.53 -10.40
N PHE A 222 -0.22 -16.42 -11.05
CA PHE A 222 0.15 -16.30 -12.47
C PHE A 222 -0.51 -17.37 -13.38
N GLY A 223 -1.32 -18.26 -12.80
CA GLY A 223 -1.92 -19.41 -13.50
C GLY A 223 -0.92 -20.55 -13.72
N GLU A 224 -1.44 -21.76 -14.01
CA GLU A 224 -0.61 -22.79 -14.64
C GLU A 224 -0.33 -22.31 -16.08
N ILE A 225 0.95 -22.21 -16.45
CA ILE A 225 1.37 -21.98 -17.84
C ILE A 225 1.24 -23.29 -18.61
#